data_AF-A0A939R071-F1
#
_entry.id   AF-A0A939R071-F1
#
_cell.length_a   1.000
_cell.length_b   1.000
_cell.length_c   1.000
_cell.angle_alpha   90.00
_cell.angle_beta   90.00
_cell.angle_gamma   90.00
#
_symmetry.space_group_name_H-M   'P 1'
#
loop_
_entity.id
_entity.type
_entity.pdbx_description
1 polymer ?
#
loop_
_entity_poly.entity_id
_entity_poly.type
_entity_poly.pdbx_seq_one_letter_code
_entity_poly.pdbx_strand_id
1 'polypeptide(L)'
;ADRLNGIFKNDRKDYEEKWDKLKIFINYGMLTDESFYDRAKDFSLFKDTEGKYFTFEEYKTLIKDNQTDKDGNLIYLYANNKEEQYSYIEAAKAKGYSVLLLDGELDTPTINMFEQKFEKSRFTRVDGDIIDRLIVKDEVKKVDFSEEEVANISEVFKSQMPAIDKTDFMVQVQALGAEAAPVMFTQNEYMRRMKDASRFQSGMGFYGQMPDSYTLVLNSDHAVVKAILADTNANTAEALKPILAEIKGLEARKMVLEAEQKDKKADEITEEQKKDLEDTRNNISAEQKKKSDVLAGYASKNDKVHQLIDIALLQNGILKGAALDKFLKRTVSLLG
;
A
#
# COMPACT_ATOMS: atom_id res chain seq x y z
N ALA A 1 2.03 27.11 28.23
CA ALA A 1 2.81 25.91 28.61
C ALA A 1 2.71 25.66 30.12
N ASP A 2 3.17 26.57 30.98
CA ASP A 2 3.32 26.33 32.43
C ASP A 2 2.05 25.86 33.15
N ARG A 3 0.89 26.46 32.84
CA ARG A 3 -0.40 26.03 33.40
C ARG A 3 -0.79 24.60 33.00
N LEU A 4 -0.54 24.21 31.75
CA LEU A 4 -0.84 22.86 31.26
C LEU A 4 0.09 21.82 31.87
N ASN A 5 1.39 22.15 31.97
CA ASN A 5 2.37 21.33 32.65
C ASN A 5 2.01 21.12 34.14
N GLY A 6 1.50 22.16 34.81
CA GLY A 6 1.00 22.06 36.18
C GLY A 6 -0.17 21.09 36.33
N ILE A 7 -1.14 21.12 35.41
CA ILE A 7 -2.28 20.17 35.43
C ILE A 7 -1.77 18.75 35.16
N PHE A 8 -0.93 18.54 34.15
CA PHE A 8 -0.35 17.25 33.82
C PHE A 8 0.38 16.60 35.01
N LYS A 9 1.18 17.38 35.75
CA LYS A 9 1.92 16.88 36.92
C LYS A 9 1.03 16.60 38.14
N ASN A 10 -0.02 17.39 38.33
CA ASN A 10 -0.86 17.30 39.52
C ASN A 10 -2.02 16.31 39.37
N ASP A 11 -2.59 16.19 38.17
CA ASP A 11 -3.71 15.31 37.87
C ASP A 11 -3.66 14.86 36.40
N ARG A 12 -2.85 13.81 36.16
CA ARG A 12 -2.66 13.25 34.84
C ARG A 12 -3.96 12.73 34.22
N LYS A 13 -4.86 12.16 35.03
CA LYS A 13 -6.12 11.59 34.54
C LYS A 13 -7.04 12.70 34.02
N ASP A 14 -7.22 13.77 34.79
CA ASP A 14 -7.97 14.95 34.34
C ASP A 14 -7.36 15.58 33.08
N TYR A 15 -6.03 15.55 32.96
CA TYR A 15 -5.34 16.02 31.76
C TYR A 15 -5.64 15.17 30.53
N GLU A 16 -5.58 13.84 30.66
CA GLU A 16 -5.89 12.87 29.60
C GLU A 16 -7.34 13.02 29.10
N GLU A 17 -8.31 13.17 30.00
CA GLU A 17 -9.73 13.38 29.64
C GLU A 17 -9.96 14.68 28.84
N LYS A 18 -9.07 15.66 29.00
CA LYS A 18 -9.11 16.95 28.28
C LYS A 18 -8.23 16.96 27.04
N TRP A 19 -7.32 15.98 26.87
CA TRP A 19 -6.28 16.00 25.85
C TRP A 19 -6.84 16.20 24.45
N ASP A 20 -7.89 15.45 24.07
CA ASP A 20 -8.44 15.49 22.72
C ASP A 20 -8.94 16.90 22.33
N LYS A 21 -9.39 17.71 23.31
CA LYS A 21 -9.79 19.11 23.11
C LYS A 21 -8.61 20.08 23.09
N LEU A 22 -7.54 19.74 23.79
CA LEU A 22 -6.34 20.58 23.92
C LEU A 22 -5.34 20.35 22.79
N LYS A 23 -5.29 19.14 22.23
CA LYS A 23 -4.32 18.64 21.24
C LYS A 23 -4.15 19.62 20.08
N ILE A 24 -5.25 20.11 19.50
CA ILE A 24 -5.18 21.04 18.35
C ILE A 24 -4.43 22.33 18.69
N PHE A 25 -4.67 22.92 19.86
CA PHE A 25 -4.00 24.16 20.27
C PHE A 25 -2.54 23.93 20.63
N ILE A 26 -2.24 22.80 21.27
CA ILE A 26 -0.87 22.43 21.63
C ILE A 26 -0.07 22.13 20.35
N ASN A 27 -0.61 21.33 19.43
CA ASN A 27 0.01 21.03 18.14
C ASN A 27 0.22 22.29 17.31
N TYR A 28 -0.79 23.18 17.23
CA TYR A 28 -0.62 24.47 16.57
C TYR A 28 0.53 25.28 17.18
N GLY A 29 0.56 25.42 18.51
CA GLY A 29 1.64 26.12 19.21
C GLY A 29 3.02 25.52 18.90
N MET A 30 3.14 24.19 18.93
CA MET A 30 4.38 23.46 18.61
C MET A 30 4.82 23.66 17.16
N LEU A 31 3.87 23.70 16.21
CA LEU A 31 4.15 23.92 14.79
C LEU A 31 4.58 25.36 14.48
N THR A 32 4.09 26.34 15.24
CA THR A 32 4.34 27.77 14.96
C THR A 32 5.49 28.40 15.75
N ASP A 33 5.84 27.84 16.91
CA ASP A 33 6.85 28.41 17.82
C ASP A 33 7.74 27.30 18.39
N GLU A 34 9.01 27.31 17.97
CA GLU A 34 10.01 26.34 18.43
C GLU A 34 10.26 26.40 19.94
N SER A 35 10.22 27.61 20.53
CA SER A 35 10.35 27.77 21.98
C SER A 35 9.13 27.20 22.73
N PHE A 36 7.96 27.18 22.08
CA PHE A 36 6.79 26.53 22.63
C PHE A 36 6.92 25.01 22.53
N TYR A 37 7.43 24.48 21.41
CA TYR A 37 7.73 23.06 21.27
C TYR A 37 8.57 22.54 22.42
N ASP A 38 9.70 23.20 22.72
CA ASP A 38 10.60 22.77 23.78
C ASP A 38 9.96 22.79 25.17
N ARG A 39 9.01 23.70 25.40
CA ARG A 39 8.26 23.77 26.66
C ARG A 39 7.09 22.79 26.72
N ALA A 40 6.59 22.31 25.58
CA ALA A 40 5.37 21.52 25.49
C ALA A 40 5.61 20.02 25.33
N LYS A 41 6.70 19.61 24.68
CA LYS A 41 6.98 18.22 24.31
C LYS A 41 6.86 17.22 25.47
N ASP A 42 7.24 17.60 26.69
CA ASP A 42 7.26 16.72 27.86
C ASP A 42 5.88 16.42 28.44
N PHE A 43 4.87 17.27 28.16
CA PHE A 43 3.48 17.05 28.59
C PHE A 43 2.55 16.75 27.41
N SER A 44 3.06 16.76 26.18
CA SER A 44 2.29 16.37 25.00
C SER A 44 2.05 14.86 25.00
N LEU A 45 0.86 14.46 24.57
CA LEU A 45 0.43 13.07 24.59
C LEU A 45 0.16 12.54 23.18
N PHE A 46 0.49 11.27 23.00
CA PHE A 46 -0.06 10.41 21.99
C PHE A 46 -1.25 9.64 22.54
N LYS A 47 -2.25 9.40 21.69
CA LYS A 47 -3.37 8.52 21.97
C LYS A 47 -3.26 7.31 21.04
N ASP A 48 -3.35 6.10 21.57
CA ASP A 48 -3.41 4.90 20.74
C ASP A 48 -4.85 4.55 20.30
N THR A 49 -4.98 3.58 19.41
CA THR A 49 -6.28 3.07 18.94
C THR A 49 -7.08 2.33 20.03
N GLU A 50 -6.49 2.06 21.19
CA GLU A 50 -7.16 1.50 22.38
C GLU A 50 -7.65 2.59 23.33
N GLY A 51 -7.32 3.86 23.08
CA GLY A 51 -7.71 5.01 23.90
C GLY A 51 -6.77 5.27 25.08
N LYS A 52 -5.59 4.65 25.11
CA LYS A 52 -4.56 4.93 26.12
C LYS A 52 -3.74 6.15 25.70
N TYR A 53 -3.31 6.91 26.69
CA TYR A 53 -2.51 8.12 26.52
C TYR A 53 -1.08 7.91 27.01
N PHE A 54 -0.13 8.40 26.23
CA PHE A 54 1.30 8.24 26.48
C PHE A 54 2.01 9.56 26.23
N THR A 55 2.98 9.93 27.06
CA THR A 55 3.96 10.95 26.65
C THR A 55 4.80 10.43 25.48
N PHE A 56 5.51 11.32 24.79
CA PHE A 56 6.38 10.92 23.68
C PHE A 56 7.45 9.90 24.12
N GLU A 57 8.04 10.08 25.30
CA GLU A 57 9.04 9.14 25.84
C GLU A 57 8.43 7.81 26.29
N GLU A 58 7.23 7.83 26.86
CA GLU A 58 6.51 6.60 27.22
C GLU A 58 6.15 5.78 25.98
N TYR A 59 5.62 6.42 24.93
CA TYR A 59 5.28 5.73 23.70
C TYR A 59 6.53 5.19 23.00
N LYS A 60 7.59 5.99 22.90
CA LYS A 60 8.89 5.55 22.37
C LYS A 60 9.40 4.33 23.12
N THR A 61 9.30 4.33 24.46
CA THR A 61 9.72 3.20 25.30
C THR A 61 8.85 1.97 25.07
N LEU A 62 7.54 2.13 24.89
CA LEU A 62 6.60 1.06 24.60
C LEU A 62 6.92 0.35 23.29
N ILE A 63 7.26 1.11 22.24
CA ILE A 63 7.38 0.57 20.89
C ILE A 63 8.80 0.18 20.48
N LYS A 64 9.86 0.66 21.16
CA LYS A 64 11.26 0.47 20.74
C LYS A 64 11.66 -0.98 20.45
N ASP A 65 11.22 -1.94 21.26
CA ASP A 65 11.68 -3.33 21.13
C ASP A 65 10.94 -4.05 20.01
N ASN A 66 9.69 -3.67 19.75
CA ASN A 66 8.82 -4.37 18.81
C ASN A 66 8.61 -3.64 17.47
N GLN A 67 8.85 -2.34 17.37
CA GLN A 67 8.58 -1.54 16.17
C GLN A 67 9.83 -0.84 15.61
N THR A 68 11.01 -1.38 15.88
CA THR A 68 12.23 -0.95 15.21
C THR A 68 12.47 -1.77 13.95
N ASP A 69 12.72 -1.10 12.82
CA ASP A 69 13.08 -1.75 11.56
C ASP A 69 14.55 -2.24 11.59
N LYS A 70 14.93 -3.07 10.61
CA LYS A 70 16.27 -3.62 10.48
C LYS A 70 17.38 -2.56 10.31
N ASP A 71 17.02 -1.35 9.87
CA ASP A 71 17.94 -0.23 9.67
C ASP A 71 18.08 0.62 10.97
N GLY A 72 17.38 0.21 12.03
CA GLY A 72 17.41 0.85 13.34
C GLY A 72 16.50 2.09 13.44
N ASN A 73 15.52 2.24 12.55
CA ASN A 73 14.51 3.29 12.66
C ASN A 73 13.31 2.81 13.49
N LEU A 74 12.88 3.64 14.43
CA LEU A 74 11.66 3.42 15.18
C LEU A 74 10.44 3.82 14.35
N ILE A 75 9.53 2.87 14.15
CA ILE A 75 8.35 3.06 13.31
C ILE A 75 7.11 3.32 14.17
N TYR A 76 6.56 4.52 14.04
CA TYR A 76 5.31 4.93 14.68
C TYR A 76 4.16 4.63 13.72
N LEU A 77 3.52 3.48 13.92
CA LEU A 77 2.28 3.13 13.21
C LEU A 77 1.15 4.04 13.69
N TYR A 78 0.35 4.53 12.75
CA TYR A 78 -0.86 5.29 13.09
C TYR A 78 -2.04 4.98 12.16
N ALA A 79 -3.24 5.31 12.63
CA ALA A 79 -4.49 5.29 11.90
C ALA A 79 -5.12 6.68 11.97
N ASN A 80 -5.76 7.12 10.88
CA ASN A 80 -6.60 8.32 10.84
C ASN A 80 -8.07 8.02 11.14
N ASN A 81 -8.51 6.77 10.93
CA ASN A 81 -9.88 6.35 11.18
C ASN A 81 -9.88 4.91 11.70
N LYS A 82 -10.34 4.73 12.95
CA LYS A 82 -10.35 3.42 13.61
C LYS A 82 -11.29 2.41 12.96
N GLU A 83 -12.40 2.87 12.38
CA GLU A 83 -13.42 1.99 11.78
C GLU A 83 -13.01 1.58 10.36
N GLU A 84 -12.64 2.55 9.52
CA GLU A 84 -12.20 2.27 8.14
C GLU A 84 -10.91 1.46 8.11
N GLN A 85 -10.03 1.64 9.10
CA GLN A 85 -8.73 0.97 9.14
C GLN A 85 -8.69 -0.21 10.12
N TYR A 86 -9.86 -0.67 10.59
CA TYR A 86 -9.98 -1.69 11.64
C TYR A 86 -9.15 -2.95 11.35
N SER A 87 -9.27 -3.53 10.14
CA SER A 87 -8.55 -4.75 9.78
C SER A 87 -7.02 -4.59 9.81
N TYR A 88 -6.51 -3.42 9.40
CA TYR A 88 -5.07 -3.13 9.43
C TYR A 88 -4.57 -2.91 10.86
N ILE A 89 -5.37 -2.26 11.70
CA ILE A 89 -5.08 -2.09 13.14
C ILE A 89 -5.00 -3.46 13.83
N GLU A 90 -5.97 -4.34 13.58
CA GLU A 90 -5.98 -5.68 14.19
C GLU A 90 -4.82 -6.54 13.68
N ALA A 91 -4.44 -6.43 12.39
CA ALA A 91 -3.24 -7.09 11.86
C ALA A 91 -1.95 -6.60 12.53
N ALA A 92 -1.84 -5.30 12.80
CA ALA A 92 -0.73 -4.72 13.56
C ALA A 92 -0.68 -5.23 15.01
N LYS A 93 -1.83 -5.24 15.69
CA LYS A 93 -1.95 -5.74 17.07
C LYS A 93 -1.65 -7.23 17.19
N ALA A 94 -2.04 -8.05 16.20
CA ALA A 94 -1.71 -9.47 16.16
C ALA A 94 -0.20 -9.72 16.14
N LYS A 95 0.60 -8.74 15.67
CA LYS A 95 2.07 -8.74 15.75
C LYS A 95 2.64 -8.12 17.02
N GLY A 96 1.79 -7.71 17.95
CA GLY A 96 2.19 -7.01 19.17
C GLY A 96 2.59 -5.55 18.94
N TYR A 97 2.15 -4.93 17.84
CA TYR A 97 2.41 -3.53 17.56
C TYR A 97 1.30 -2.62 18.11
N SER A 98 1.71 -1.47 18.60
CA SER A 98 0.87 -0.35 19.00
C SER A 98 0.65 0.61 17.83
N VAL A 99 -0.60 1.04 17.68
CA VAL A 99 -1.04 1.95 16.60
C VAL A 99 -1.62 3.21 17.22
N LEU A 100 -1.07 4.36 16.85
CA LEU A 100 -1.57 5.68 17.23
C LEU A 100 -2.89 6.02 16.53
N LEU A 101 -3.76 6.74 17.20
CA LEU A 101 -4.92 7.38 16.57
C LEU A 101 -4.59 8.85 16.31
N LEU A 102 -4.36 9.17 15.04
CA LEU A 102 -4.02 10.50 14.54
C LEU A 102 -5.10 10.98 13.57
N ASP A 103 -6.29 11.25 14.10
CA ASP A 103 -7.52 11.64 13.38
C ASP A 103 -7.77 13.17 13.34
N GLY A 104 -6.81 13.98 13.78
CA GLY A 104 -6.93 15.43 13.88
C GLY A 104 -6.44 16.18 12.65
N GLU A 105 -6.98 17.39 12.42
CA GLU A 105 -6.67 18.23 11.24
C GLU A 105 -5.19 18.66 11.14
N LEU A 106 -4.51 18.80 12.28
CA LEU A 106 -3.10 19.18 12.33
C LEU A 106 -2.16 17.97 12.38
N ASP A 107 -2.65 16.73 12.33
CA ASP A 107 -1.80 15.58 12.58
C ASP A 107 -0.77 15.37 11.46
N THR A 108 -1.14 15.51 10.19
CA THR A 108 -0.18 15.42 9.06
C THR A 108 1.01 16.40 9.20
N PRO A 109 0.81 17.71 9.39
CA PRO A 109 1.94 18.62 9.62
C PRO A 109 2.69 18.34 10.93
N THR A 110 1.99 17.89 11.99
CA THR A 110 2.63 17.53 13.27
C THR A 110 3.53 16.30 13.12
N ILE A 111 3.10 15.27 12.38
CA ILE A 111 3.90 14.09 12.03
C ILE A 111 5.18 14.50 11.30
N ASN A 112 5.07 15.36 10.28
CA ASN A 112 6.25 15.83 9.53
C ASN A 112 7.25 16.57 10.44
N MET A 113 6.76 17.36 11.39
CA MET A 113 7.60 17.99 12.41
C MET A 113 8.25 16.95 13.34
N PHE A 114 7.51 15.93 13.78
CA PHE A 114 8.07 14.85 14.61
C PHE A 114 9.13 14.05 13.87
N GLU A 115 8.96 13.73 12.59
CA GLU A 115 9.99 13.03 11.80
C GLU A 115 11.28 13.85 11.64
N GLN A 116 11.19 15.19 11.70
CA GLN A 116 12.38 16.06 11.70
C GLN A 116 13.04 16.15 13.07
N LYS A 117 12.26 16.11 14.16
CA LYS A 117 12.74 16.31 15.53
C LYS A 117 13.09 15.00 16.26
N PHE A 118 12.48 13.89 15.89
CA PHE A 118 12.74 12.57 16.48
C PHE A 118 13.80 11.86 15.66
N GLU A 119 14.95 11.60 16.29
CA GLU A 119 16.04 10.87 15.63
C GLU A 119 15.60 9.46 15.23
N LYS A 120 16.05 9.01 14.05
CA LYS A 120 15.80 7.67 13.50
C LYS A 120 14.36 7.22 13.68
N SER A 121 13.41 8.10 13.38
CA SER A 121 11.99 7.83 13.56
C SER A 121 11.26 8.03 12.25
N ARG A 122 10.31 7.14 11.97
CA ARG A 122 9.38 7.28 10.83
C ARG A 122 7.97 7.05 11.31
N PHE A 123 7.04 7.84 10.81
CA PHE A 123 5.62 7.61 11.03
C PHE A 123 5.05 7.00 9.77
N THR A 124 4.22 5.98 9.89
CA THR A 124 3.58 5.38 8.72
C THR A 124 2.16 4.96 9.06
N ARG A 125 1.24 5.13 8.12
CA ARG A 125 -0.15 4.74 8.34
C ARG A 125 -0.30 3.23 8.19
N VAL A 126 -1.17 2.62 8.99
CA VAL A 126 -1.32 1.15 9.06
C VAL A 126 -1.81 0.48 7.77
N ASP A 127 -2.44 1.22 6.88
CA ASP A 127 -2.86 0.76 5.55
C ASP A 127 -1.90 1.24 4.43
N GLY A 128 -0.76 1.83 4.80
CA GLY A 128 0.24 2.38 3.88
C GLY A 128 0.90 1.32 3.00
N ASP A 129 1.05 0.12 3.57
CA ASP A 129 1.56 -1.10 2.96
C ASP A 129 1.16 -2.29 3.86
N ILE A 130 1.55 -3.51 3.51
CA ILE A 130 1.42 -4.68 4.37
C ILE A 130 2.26 -4.51 5.64
N ILE A 131 1.78 -5.05 6.75
CA ILE A 131 2.41 -4.84 8.07
C ILE A 131 3.89 -5.26 8.13
N ASP A 132 4.29 -6.29 7.37
CA ASP A 132 5.67 -6.80 7.27
C ASP A 132 6.60 -5.84 6.52
N ARG A 133 6.04 -4.96 5.66
CA ARG A 133 6.77 -3.91 4.95
C ARG A 133 6.75 -2.57 5.66
N LEU A 134 5.72 -2.32 6.46
CA LEU A 134 5.68 -1.13 7.33
C LEU A 134 6.81 -1.20 8.37
N ILE A 135 7.11 -2.39 8.89
CA ILE A 135 8.22 -2.62 9.82
C ILE A 135 9.03 -3.83 9.33
N VAL A 136 10.03 -3.55 8.50
CA VAL A 136 10.90 -4.60 7.93
C VAL A 136 11.88 -5.08 8.97
N LYS A 137 11.60 -6.23 9.58
CA LYS A 137 12.52 -6.87 10.56
C LYS A 137 13.49 -7.86 9.90
N ASP A 138 13.00 -8.62 8.93
CA ASP A 138 13.74 -9.66 8.20
C ASP A 138 13.67 -9.41 6.68
N GLU A 139 14.35 -10.25 5.89
CA GLU A 139 14.17 -10.24 4.44
C GLU A 139 12.70 -10.52 4.05
N VAL A 140 12.24 -9.86 2.99
CA VAL A 140 10.89 -10.04 2.45
C VAL A 140 10.67 -11.51 2.17
N LYS A 141 9.59 -12.07 2.72
CA LYS A 141 9.21 -13.47 2.49
C LYS A 141 9.12 -13.72 0.99
N LYS A 142 9.81 -14.77 0.55
CA LYS A 142 9.77 -15.18 -0.86
C LYS A 142 8.39 -15.70 -1.20
N VAL A 143 7.91 -15.31 -2.37
CA VAL A 143 6.70 -15.85 -2.97
C VAL A 143 7.05 -17.20 -3.58
N ASP A 144 6.28 -18.23 -3.22
CA ASP A 144 6.50 -19.61 -3.70
C ASP A 144 6.07 -19.83 -5.17
N PHE A 145 5.49 -18.82 -5.80
CA PHE A 145 5.11 -18.84 -7.21
C PHE A 145 6.31 -18.47 -8.10
N SER A 146 6.37 -19.05 -9.29
CA SER A 146 7.31 -18.62 -10.33
C SER A 146 7.03 -17.19 -10.82
N GLU A 147 8.01 -16.55 -11.45
CA GLU A 147 7.85 -15.21 -12.04
C GLU A 147 6.68 -15.15 -13.04
N GLU A 148 6.50 -16.23 -13.82
CA GLU A 148 5.40 -16.35 -14.77
C GLU A 148 4.04 -16.45 -14.07
N GLU A 149 3.93 -17.26 -13.02
CA GLU A 149 2.71 -17.39 -12.23
C GLU A 149 2.33 -16.09 -11.54
N VAL A 150 3.31 -15.36 -10.98
CA VAL A 150 3.13 -14.03 -10.40
C VAL A 150 2.60 -13.05 -11.45
N ALA A 151 3.19 -13.03 -12.65
CA ALA A 151 2.74 -12.17 -13.73
C ALA A 151 1.32 -12.54 -14.19
N ASN A 152 1.02 -13.83 -14.34
CA ASN A 152 -0.28 -14.31 -14.81
C ASN A 152 -1.39 -13.97 -13.83
N ILE A 153 -1.21 -14.28 -12.53
CA ILE A 153 -2.24 -13.97 -11.53
C ILE A 153 -2.42 -12.47 -11.33
N SER A 154 -1.33 -11.69 -11.39
CA SER A 154 -1.43 -10.23 -11.31
C SER A 154 -2.28 -9.68 -12.45
N GLU A 155 -2.09 -10.18 -13.67
CA GLU A 155 -2.86 -9.77 -14.84
C GLU A 155 -4.32 -10.22 -14.77
N VAL A 156 -4.59 -11.44 -14.28
CA VAL A 156 -5.96 -11.93 -14.02
C VAL A 156 -6.73 -10.96 -13.14
N PHE A 157 -6.17 -10.54 -12.01
CA PHE A 157 -6.84 -9.61 -11.10
C PHE A 157 -6.88 -8.19 -11.67
N LYS A 158 -5.78 -7.71 -12.26
CA LYS A 158 -5.68 -6.36 -12.83
C LYS A 158 -6.72 -6.14 -13.94
N SER A 159 -6.93 -7.13 -14.81
CA SER A 159 -7.90 -7.04 -15.91
C SER A 159 -9.35 -6.88 -15.45
N GLN A 160 -9.65 -7.28 -14.21
CA GLN A 160 -11.00 -7.20 -13.63
C GLN A 160 -11.13 -6.08 -12.59
N MET A 161 -10.08 -5.27 -12.37
CA MET A 161 -10.18 -4.07 -11.54
C MET A 161 -11.19 -3.09 -12.13
N PRO A 162 -12.06 -2.47 -11.30
CA PRO A 162 -12.99 -1.47 -11.81
C PRO A 162 -12.26 -0.20 -12.24
N ALA A 163 -12.74 0.43 -13.31
CA ALA A 163 -12.35 1.79 -13.65
C ALA A 163 -13.11 2.77 -12.74
N ILE A 164 -12.40 3.41 -11.82
CA ILE A 164 -12.96 4.41 -10.89
C ILE A 164 -12.28 5.75 -11.18
N ASP A 165 -13.08 6.82 -11.26
CA ASP A 165 -12.54 8.17 -11.52
C ASP A 165 -11.46 8.53 -10.49
N LYS A 166 -10.34 9.08 -10.98
CA LYS A 166 -9.17 9.48 -10.19
C LYS A 166 -8.67 8.40 -9.22
N THR A 167 -8.74 7.13 -9.64
CA THR A 167 -8.23 6.01 -8.85
C THR A 167 -7.41 5.07 -9.71
N ASP A 168 -6.18 4.80 -9.30
CA ASP A 168 -5.29 3.84 -9.95
C ASP A 168 -5.11 2.60 -9.07
N PHE A 169 -5.29 1.43 -9.67
CA PHE A 169 -5.08 0.14 -9.02
C PHE A 169 -3.83 -0.56 -9.55
N MET A 170 -2.91 -0.87 -8.64
CA MET A 170 -1.80 -1.79 -8.88
C MET A 170 -2.14 -3.15 -8.29
N VAL A 171 -1.53 -4.22 -8.82
CA VAL A 171 -1.64 -5.56 -8.25
C VAL A 171 -0.25 -6.06 -7.91
N GLN A 172 -0.08 -6.59 -6.70
CA GLN A 172 1.15 -7.20 -6.23
C GLN A 172 0.85 -8.56 -5.61
N VAL A 173 1.77 -9.50 -5.73
CA VAL A 173 1.70 -10.81 -5.07
C VAL A 173 2.71 -10.83 -3.95
N GLN A 174 2.30 -11.20 -2.74
CA GLN A 174 3.16 -11.26 -1.55
C GLN A 174 2.82 -12.48 -0.69
N ALA A 175 3.82 -13.01 0.01
CA ALA A 175 3.63 -14.06 1.01
C ALA A 175 3.27 -13.44 2.37
N LEU A 176 2.00 -13.54 2.79
CA LEU A 176 1.50 -12.95 4.04
C LEU A 176 1.25 -14.00 5.14
N GLY A 177 1.46 -15.28 4.86
CA GLY A 177 1.08 -16.41 5.71
C GLY A 177 -0.32 -16.95 5.39
N ALA A 178 -0.52 -18.25 5.64
CA ALA A 178 -1.75 -18.97 5.26
C ALA A 178 -3.02 -18.47 5.97
N GLU A 179 -2.88 -17.94 7.20
CA GLU A 179 -3.99 -17.43 8.02
C GLU A 179 -4.34 -15.96 7.74
N ALA A 180 -3.47 -15.23 7.02
CA ALA A 180 -3.75 -13.85 6.64
C ALA A 180 -4.79 -13.80 5.50
N ALA A 181 -5.49 -12.68 5.37
CA ALA A 181 -6.50 -12.52 4.34
C ALA A 181 -5.98 -12.85 2.92
N PRO A 182 -6.81 -13.43 2.03
CA PRO A 182 -6.41 -13.77 0.65
C PRO A 182 -6.01 -12.54 -0.16
N VAL A 183 -6.65 -11.41 0.11
CA VAL A 183 -6.44 -10.15 -0.56
C VAL A 183 -6.56 -8.99 0.42
N MET A 184 -5.85 -7.90 0.15
CA MET A 184 -5.91 -6.66 0.92
C MET A 184 -5.53 -5.49 0.03
N PHE A 185 -6.20 -4.33 0.15
CA PHE A 185 -5.68 -3.11 -0.47
C PHE A 185 -4.70 -2.42 0.46
N THR A 186 -3.74 -1.71 -0.12
CA THR A 186 -2.92 -0.74 0.60
C THR A 186 -2.94 0.56 -0.18
N GLN A 187 -2.79 1.69 0.51
CA GLN A 187 -2.76 3.01 -0.12
C GLN A 187 -1.39 3.63 0.10
N ASN A 188 -0.71 4.00 -0.99
CA ASN A 188 0.67 4.50 -0.87
C ASN A 188 0.75 5.76 0.03
N GLU A 189 1.46 5.62 1.16
CA GLU A 189 1.60 6.67 2.18
C GLU A 189 2.21 7.96 1.62
N TYR A 190 3.26 7.83 0.81
CA TYR A 190 3.98 8.97 0.25
C TYR A 190 3.07 9.81 -0.65
N MET A 191 2.38 9.15 -1.59
CA MET A 191 1.45 9.83 -2.49
C MET A 191 0.30 10.49 -1.73
N ARG A 192 -0.23 9.83 -0.70
CA ARG A 192 -1.27 10.43 0.15
C ARG A 192 -0.76 11.67 0.86
N ARG A 193 0.41 11.61 1.53
CA ARG A 193 0.99 12.76 2.23
C ARG A 193 1.32 13.91 1.28
N MET A 194 1.82 13.62 0.08
CA MET A 194 2.06 14.65 -0.94
C MET A 194 0.76 15.32 -1.39
N LYS A 195 -0.31 14.55 -1.57
CA LYS A 195 -1.64 15.07 -1.88
C LYS A 195 -2.21 15.91 -0.75
N ASP A 196 -2.05 15.50 0.51
CA ASP A 196 -2.48 16.28 1.67
C ASP A 196 -1.68 17.59 1.80
N ALA A 197 -0.35 17.52 1.67
CA ALA A 197 0.53 18.69 1.71
C ALA A 197 0.21 19.70 0.60
N SER A 198 -0.17 19.23 -0.59
CA SER A 198 -0.52 20.10 -1.73
C SER A 198 -1.70 21.04 -1.45
N ARG A 199 -2.56 20.70 -0.47
CA ARG A 199 -3.69 21.55 -0.07
C ARG A 199 -3.25 22.81 0.66
N PHE A 200 -2.07 22.78 1.29
CA PHE A 200 -1.57 23.87 2.12
C PHE A 200 -0.46 24.69 1.45
N GLN A 201 0.20 24.15 0.43
CA GLN A 201 1.35 24.79 -0.21
C GLN A 201 1.05 25.22 -1.65
N SER A 202 0.93 26.54 -1.85
CA SER A 202 0.81 27.16 -3.18
C SER A 202 2.01 26.78 -4.06
N GLY A 203 1.76 26.02 -5.13
CA GLY A 203 2.80 25.52 -6.05
C GLY A 203 2.84 24.00 -6.23
N MET A 204 2.22 23.24 -5.32
CA MET A 204 2.17 21.77 -5.37
C MET A 204 0.84 21.22 -5.92
N GLY A 205 0.02 22.07 -6.57
CA GLY A 205 -1.34 21.74 -7.01
C GLY A 205 -1.44 20.54 -7.96
N PHE A 206 -0.36 20.17 -8.64
CA PHE A 206 -0.27 18.95 -9.44
C PHE A 206 -0.56 17.69 -8.61
N TYR A 207 0.04 17.56 -7.42
CA TYR A 207 -0.18 16.40 -6.54
C TYR A 207 -1.63 16.31 -6.05
N GLY A 208 -2.30 17.44 -5.90
CA GLY A 208 -3.73 17.50 -5.57
C GLY A 208 -4.64 16.91 -6.66
N GLN A 209 -4.18 16.92 -7.91
CA GLN A 209 -4.92 16.40 -9.07
C GLN A 209 -4.59 14.94 -9.40
N MET A 210 -3.55 14.36 -8.77
CA MET A 210 -3.18 12.97 -9.03
C MET A 210 -4.23 11.99 -8.50
N PRO A 211 -4.46 10.87 -9.21
CA PRO A 211 -5.29 9.78 -8.75
C PRO A 211 -4.86 9.26 -7.37
N ASP A 212 -5.81 8.74 -6.60
CA ASP A 212 -5.49 7.92 -5.45
C ASP A 212 -4.91 6.59 -5.93
N SER A 213 -3.74 6.21 -5.39
CA SER A 213 -3.04 4.99 -5.80
C SER A 213 -3.22 3.89 -4.76
N TYR A 214 -3.92 2.85 -5.15
CA TYR A 214 -4.15 1.66 -4.34
C TYR A 214 -3.38 0.47 -4.91
N THR A 215 -2.90 -0.41 -4.04
CA THR A 215 -2.29 -1.68 -4.41
C THR A 215 -3.13 -2.82 -3.87
N LEU A 216 -3.70 -3.65 -4.73
CA LEU A 216 -4.26 -4.94 -4.35
C LEU A 216 -3.11 -5.91 -4.11
N VAL A 217 -2.95 -6.35 -2.88
CA VAL A 217 -1.99 -7.38 -2.50
C VAL A 217 -2.69 -8.73 -2.50
N LEU A 218 -2.21 -9.67 -3.32
CA LEU A 218 -2.64 -11.06 -3.37
C LEU A 218 -1.74 -11.89 -2.47
N ASN A 219 -2.32 -12.59 -1.49
CA ASN A 219 -1.59 -13.43 -0.57
C ASN A 219 -1.24 -14.79 -1.20
N SER A 220 0.00 -14.98 -1.63
CA SER A 220 0.45 -16.22 -2.28
C SER A 220 0.35 -17.44 -1.38
N ASP A 221 0.34 -17.26 -0.06
CA ASP A 221 0.31 -18.37 0.90
C ASP A 221 -1.11 -18.90 1.12
N HIS A 222 -2.12 -18.08 0.81
CA HIS A 222 -3.52 -18.38 1.10
C HIS A 222 -4.10 -19.39 0.10
N ALA A 223 -4.84 -20.38 0.63
CA ALA A 223 -5.39 -21.49 -0.16
C ALA A 223 -6.28 -21.02 -1.32
N VAL A 224 -7.07 -19.96 -1.13
CA VAL A 224 -7.94 -19.42 -2.20
C VAL A 224 -7.14 -18.85 -3.37
N VAL A 225 -6.05 -18.12 -3.11
CA VAL A 225 -5.20 -17.54 -4.16
C VAL A 225 -4.48 -18.65 -4.92
N LYS A 226 -3.96 -19.65 -4.20
CA LYS A 226 -3.38 -20.87 -4.81
C LYS A 226 -4.39 -21.61 -5.70
N ALA A 227 -5.63 -21.75 -5.24
CA ALA A 227 -6.68 -22.40 -6.00
C ALA A 227 -7.04 -21.63 -7.29
N ILE A 228 -7.10 -20.30 -7.22
CA ILE A 228 -7.33 -19.45 -8.40
C ILE A 228 -6.17 -19.55 -9.37
N LEU A 229 -4.92 -19.57 -8.90
CA LEU A 229 -3.75 -19.77 -9.75
C LEU A 229 -3.81 -21.12 -10.48
N ALA A 230 -4.08 -22.20 -9.75
CA ALA A 230 -4.19 -23.53 -10.32
C ALA A 230 -5.30 -23.63 -11.38
N ASP A 231 -6.47 -23.05 -11.11
CA ASP A 231 -7.59 -22.98 -12.03
C ASP A 231 -7.25 -22.12 -13.27
N THR A 232 -6.53 -21.01 -13.08
CA THR A 232 -6.03 -20.16 -14.17
C THR A 232 -5.12 -20.95 -15.09
N ASN A 233 -4.12 -21.64 -14.52
CA ASN A 233 -3.17 -22.44 -15.28
C ASN A 233 -3.90 -23.57 -16.04
N ALA A 234 -4.83 -24.28 -15.40
CA ALA A 234 -5.59 -25.35 -16.04
C ALA A 234 -6.41 -24.89 -17.25
N ASN A 235 -6.99 -23.70 -17.20
CA ASN A 235 -7.89 -23.19 -18.23
C ASN A 235 -7.21 -22.32 -19.30
N THR A 236 -5.96 -21.88 -19.08
CA THR A 236 -5.26 -20.96 -20.01
C THR A 236 -3.96 -21.52 -20.58
N ALA A 237 -3.37 -22.57 -19.99
CA ALA A 237 -2.06 -23.08 -20.40
C ALA A 237 -1.98 -23.45 -21.89
N GLU A 238 -3.01 -24.10 -22.45
CA GLU A 238 -3.00 -24.49 -23.87
C GLU A 238 -2.95 -23.27 -24.81
N ALA A 239 -3.74 -22.24 -24.50
CA ALA A 239 -3.77 -21.00 -25.29
C ALA A 239 -2.51 -20.16 -25.09
N LEU A 240 -1.93 -20.16 -23.88
CA LEU A 240 -0.73 -19.39 -23.55
C LEU A 240 0.54 -20.02 -24.09
N LYS A 241 0.64 -21.35 -24.19
CA LYS A 241 1.84 -22.07 -24.63
C LYS A 241 2.46 -21.52 -25.93
N PRO A 242 1.73 -21.37 -27.05
CA PRO A 242 2.31 -20.81 -28.28
C PRO A 242 2.70 -19.33 -28.13
N ILE A 243 1.91 -18.53 -27.40
CA ILE A 243 2.17 -17.10 -27.17
C ILE A 243 3.47 -16.91 -26.39
N LEU A 244 3.66 -17.68 -25.31
CA LEU A 244 4.86 -17.62 -24.48
C LEU A 244 6.11 -18.09 -25.23
N ALA A 245 5.98 -19.10 -26.10
CA ALA A 245 7.08 -19.54 -26.95
C ALA A 245 7.52 -18.44 -27.93
N GLU A 246 6.56 -17.73 -28.54
CA GLU A 246 6.83 -16.61 -29.44
C GLU A 246 7.47 -15.44 -28.70
N ILE A 247 6.93 -15.05 -27.53
CA ILE A 247 7.52 -14.00 -26.67
C ILE A 247 8.97 -14.33 -26.35
N LYS A 248 9.27 -15.57 -25.94
CA LYS A 248 10.63 -16.01 -25.62
C LYS A 248 11.56 -15.91 -26.82
N GLY A 249 11.08 -16.28 -28.02
CA GLY A 249 11.85 -16.16 -29.26
C GLY A 249 12.14 -14.70 -29.61
N LEU A 250 11.14 -13.83 -29.50
CA LEU A 250 11.27 -12.40 -29.78
C LEU A 250 12.15 -11.68 -28.76
N GLU A 251 12.10 -12.05 -27.47
CA GLU A 251 12.99 -11.51 -26.43
C GLU A 251 14.44 -11.90 -26.68
N ALA A 252 14.70 -13.16 -27.07
CA ALA A 252 16.04 -13.58 -27.46
C ALA A 252 16.56 -12.79 -28.67
N ARG A 253 15.70 -12.55 -29.69
CA ARG A 253 16.04 -11.70 -30.83
C ARG A 253 16.35 -10.26 -30.42
N LYS A 254 15.50 -9.68 -29.57
CA LYS A 254 15.71 -8.33 -29.02
C LYS A 254 17.06 -8.22 -28.32
N MET A 255 17.40 -9.19 -27.46
CA MET A 255 18.70 -9.19 -26.76
C MET A 255 19.89 -9.23 -27.73
N VAL A 256 19.81 -10.03 -28.80
CA VAL A 256 20.86 -10.07 -29.83
C VAL A 256 20.98 -8.73 -30.54
N LEU A 257 19.86 -8.15 -30.99
CA LEU A 257 19.83 -6.85 -31.67
C LEU A 257 20.37 -5.72 -30.78
N GLU A 258 20.02 -5.70 -29.49
CA GLU A 258 20.51 -4.72 -28.53
C GLU A 258 22.02 -4.89 -28.27
N ALA A 259 22.52 -6.14 -28.22
CA ALA A 259 23.95 -6.41 -28.08
C ALA A 259 24.76 -5.96 -29.30
N GLU A 260 24.25 -6.18 -30.52
CA GLU A 260 24.88 -5.75 -31.77
C GLU A 260 24.96 -4.23 -31.93
N GLN A 261 24.08 -3.49 -31.25
CA GLN A 261 23.99 -2.03 -31.29
C GLN A 261 24.71 -1.34 -30.13
N LYS A 262 25.02 -2.07 -29.05
CA LYS A 262 25.52 -1.50 -27.79
C LYS A 262 26.84 -0.73 -27.92
N ASP A 263 27.74 -1.22 -28.77
CA ASP A 263 29.08 -0.65 -28.96
C ASP A 263 29.19 0.24 -30.22
N LYS A 264 28.07 0.45 -30.92
CA LYS A 264 28.01 1.28 -32.13
C LYS A 264 27.61 2.71 -31.78
N LYS A 265 28.16 3.68 -32.49
CA LYS A 265 27.67 5.06 -32.40
C LYS A 265 26.31 5.18 -33.10
N ALA A 266 25.52 6.18 -32.73
CA ALA A 266 24.16 6.35 -33.26
C ALA A 266 24.12 6.55 -34.79
N ASP A 267 25.19 7.08 -35.38
CA ASP A 267 25.42 7.24 -36.82
C ASP A 267 25.88 5.95 -37.52
N GLU A 268 26.32 4.93 -36.77
CA GLU A 268 26.73 3.61 -37.27
C GLU A 268 25.59 2.57 -37.26
N ILE A 269 24.46 2.88 -36.62
CA ILE A 269 23.27 2.04 -36.61
C ILE A 269 22.43 2.36 -37.85
N THR A 270 22.27 1.39 -38.74
CA THR A 270 21.50 1.58 -39.97
C THR A 270 20.01 1.75 -39.67
N GLU A 271 19.28 2.42 -40.55
CA GLU A 271 17.82 2.53 -40.44
C GLU A 271 17.13 1.17 -40.44
N GLU A 272 17.71 0.18 -41.14
CA GLU A 272 17.24 -1.21 -41.13
C GLU A 272 17.41 -1.86 -39.75
N GLN A 273 18.53 -1.63 -39.06
CA GLN A 273 18.76 -2.14 -37.69
C GLN A 273 17.84 -1.49 -36.66
N LYS A 274 17.58 -0.17 -36.80
CA LYS A 274 16.60 0.53 -35.95
C LYS A 274 15.21 -0.04 -36.15
N LYS A 275 14.81 -0.21 -37.41
CA LYS A 275 13.51 -0.76 -37.78
C LYS A 275 13.34 -2.19 -37.27
N ASP A 276 14.35 -3.06 -37.40
CA ASP A 276 14.23 -4.44 -36.93
C ASP A 276 14.06 -4.54 -35.41
N LEU A 277 14.77 -3.69 -34.66
CA LEU A 277 14.62 -3.60 -33.21
C LEU A 277 13.25 -3.05 -32.81
N GLU A 278 12.75 -2.04 -33.53
CA GLU A 278 11.41 -1.49 -33.33
C GLU A 278 10.31 -2.51 -33.65
N ASP A 279 10.38 -3.17 -34.80
CA ASP A 279 9.46 -4.23 -35.22
C ASP A 279 9.46 -5.39 -34.22
N THR A 280 10.63 -5.79 -33.73
CA THR A 280 10.76 -6.81 -32.67
C THR A 280 10.06 -6.36 -31.38
N ARG A 281 10.25 -5.12 -30.93
CA ARG A 281 9.56 -4.57 -29.73
C ARG A 281 8.05 -4.48 -29.91
N ASN A 282 7.60 -4.10 -31.10
CA ASN A 282 6.17 -4.04 -31.44
C ASN A 282 5.56 -5.44 -31.43
N ASN A 283 6.25 -6.44 -31.99
CA ASN A 283 5.80 -7.84 -31.97
C ASN A 283 5.73 -8.40 -30.55
N ILE A 284 6.74 -8.13 -29.70
CA ILE A 284 6.68 -8.51 -28.27
C ILE A 284 5.46 -7.90 -27.60
N SER A 285 5.21 -6.59 -27.81
CA SER A 285 4.06 -5.90 -27.23
C SER A 285 2.72 -6.49 -27.72
N ALA A 286 2.65 -6.90 -28.99
CA ALA A 286 1.47 -7.54 -29.56
C ALA A 286 1.20 -8.93 -28.95
N GLU A 287 2.24 -9.75 -28.77
CA GLU A 287 2.11 -11.05 -28.10
C GLU A 287 1.79 -10.92 -26.60
N GLN A 288 2.39 -9.93 -25.91
CA GLN A 288 2.03 -9.62 -24.53
C GLN A 288 0.55 -9.21 -24.42
N LYS A 289 0.03 -8.45 -25.39
CA LYS A 289 -1.41 -8.14 -25.44
C LYS A 289 -2.26 -9.39 -25.63
N LYS A 290 -1.89 -10.30 -26.54
CA LYS A 290 -2.61 -11.59 -26.71
C LYS A 290 -2.62 -12.41 -25.43
N LYS A 291 -1.50 -12.46 -24.70
CA LYS A 291 -1.40 -13.10 -23.38
C LYS A 291 -2.39 -12.46 -22.39
N SER A 292 -2.40 -11.12 -22.29
CA SER A 292 -3.34 -10.37 -21.45
C SER A 292 -4.80 -10.65 -21.83
N ASP A 293 -5.12 -10.66 -23.12
CA ASP A 293 -6.48 -10.94 -23.62
C ASP A 293 -6.96 -12.35 -23.24
N VAL A 294 -6.09 -13.36 -23.30
CA VAL A 294 -6.40 -14.74 -22.85
C VAL A 294 -6.69 -14.78 -21.36
N LEU A 295 -5.83 -14.17 -20.55
CA LEU A 295 -5.98 -14.13 -19.09
C LEU A 295 -7.23 -13.34 -18.67
N ALA A 296 -7.47 -12.18 -19.29
CA ALA A 296 -8.66 -11.36 -19.07
C ALA A 296 -9.95 -12.09 -19.49
N GLY A 297 -9.91 -12.82 -20.60
CA GLY A 297 -11.02 -13.65 -21.07
C GLY A 297 -11.41 -14.73 -20.06
N TYR A 298 -10.43 -15.40 -19.45
CA TYR A 298 -10.67 -16.33 -18.34
C TYR A 298 -11.19 -15.59 -17.09
N ALA A 299 -10.50 -14.52 -16.67
CA ALA A 299 -10.81 -13.79 -15.45
C ALA A 299 -12.24 -13.21 -15.45
N SER A 300 -12.71 -12.72 -16.61
CA SER A 300 -14.05 -12.17 -16.77
C SER A 300 -15.18 -13.14 -16.43
N LYS A 301 -14.93 -14.45 -16.52
CA LYS A 301 -15.88 -15.53 -16.24
C LYS A 301 -15.66 -16.17 -14.86
N ASN A 302 -14.64 -15.75 -14.12
CA ASN A 302 -14.28 -16.36 -12.84
C ASN A 302 -14.91 -15.59 -11.67
N ASP A 303 -15.98 -16.14 -11.11
CA ASP A 303 -16.70 -15.52 -9.99
C ASP A 303 -15.84 -15.34 -8.73
N LYS A 304 -14.85 -16.22 -8.49
CA LYS A 304 -13.97 -16.11 -7.32
C LYS A 304 -13.02 -14.92 -7.44
N VAL A 305 -12.52 -14.64 -8.65
CA VAL A 305 -11.70 -13.45 -8.92
C VAL A 305 -12.52 -12.20 -8.63
N HIS A 306 -13.70 -12.07 -9.22
CA HIS A 306 -14.59 -10.92 -8.96
C HIS A 306 -14.96 -10.80 -7.47
N GLN A 307 -15.22 -11.92 -6.80
CA GLN A 307 -15.56 -11.94 -5.38
C GLN A 307 -14.44 -11.39 -4.50
N LEU A 308 -13.19 -11.80 -4.74
CA LEU A 308 -12.05 -11.30 -3.97
C LEU A 308 -11.80 -9.81 -4.22
N ILE A 309 -11.91 -9.35 -5.47
CA ILE A 309 -11.78 -7.93 -5.81
C ILE A 309 -12.81 -7.11 -5.04
N ASP A 310 -14.07 -7.52 -5.08
CA ASP A 310 -15.15 -6.82 -4.38
C ASP A 310 -15.00 -6.88 -2.85
N ILE A 311 -14.51 -7.99 -2.27
CA ILE A 311 -14.16 -8.05 -0.84
C ILE A 311 -13.12 -6.98 -0.49
N ALA A 312 -12.05 -6.88 -1.28
CA ALA A 312 -11.01 -5.88 -1.03
C ALA A 312 -11.57 -4.44 -1.16
N LEU A 313 -12.38 -4.17 -2.20
CA LEU A 313 -13.01 -2.86 -2.39
C LEU A 313 -13.97 -2.51 -1.26
N LEU A 314 -14.70 -3.50 -0.74
CA LEU A 314 -15.63 -3.33 0.37
C LEU A 314 -14.89 -2.99 1.67
N GLN A 315 -13.78 -3.69 1.97
CA GLN A 315 -12.94 -3.42 3.14
C GLN A 315 -12.42 -1.99 3.19
N ASN A 316 -12.31 -1.32 2.03
CA ASN A 316 -11.79 0.05 1.92
C ASN A 316 -12.90 1.09 1.70
N GLY A 317 -14.17 0.69 1.86
CA GLY A 317 -15.31 1.59 1.67
C GLY A 317 -15.49 2.09 0.22
N ILE A 318 -14.86 1.43 -0.76
CA ILE A 318 -14.90 1.81 -2.17
C ILE A 318 -16.11 1.15 -2.85
N LEU A 319 -16.46 -0.09 -2.47
CA LEU A 319 -17.56 -0.84 -3.10
C LEU A 319 -18.93 -0.28 -2.69
N LYS A 320 -19.61 0.39 -3.62
CA LYS A 320 -20.90 1.06 -3.38
C LYS A 320 -21.87 0.88 -4.55
N GLY A 321 -23.15 1.19 -4.32
CA GLY A 321 -24.19 1.25 -5.36
C GLY A 321 -24.39 -0.08 -6.10
N ALA A 322 -24.47 -0.02 -7.43
CA ALA A 322 -24.73 -1.19 -8.28
C ALA A 322 -23.64 -2.29 -8.17
N ALA A 323 -22.38 -1.90 -7.93
CA ALA A 323 -21.28 -2.86 -7.75
C ALA A 323 -21.47 -3.67 -6.45
N LEU A 324 -21.88 -3.00 -5.37
CA LEU A 324 -22.23 -3.65 -4.10
C LEU A 324 -23.42 -4.62 -4.26
N ASP A 325 -24.47 -4.22 -4.96
CA ASP A 325 -25.61 -5.10 -5.24
C ASP A 325 -25.19 -6.36 -6.03
N LYS A 326 -24.35 -6.20 -7.06
CA LYS A 326 -23.79 -7.31 -7.83
C LYS A 326 -22.98 -8.26 -6.96
N PHE A 327 -22.12 -7.72 -6.09
CA PHE A 327 -21.35 -8.49 -5.11
C PHE A 327 -22.25 -9.31 -4.20
N LEU A 328 -23.30 -8.70 -3.62
CA LEU A 328 -24.22 -9.39 -2.72
C LEU A 328 -24.96 -10.53 -3.43
N LYS A 329 -25.44 -10.29 -4.66
CA LYS A 329 -26.11 -11.33 -5.48
C LYS A 329 -25.17 -12.50 -5.80
N ARG A 330 -23.93 -12.21 -6.21
CA ARG A 330 -22.92 -13.25 -6.46
C ARG A 330 -22.57 -14.02 -5.19
N THR A 331 -22.47 -13.33 -4.05
CA THR A 331 -22.24 -13.97 -2.75
C THR A 331 -23.34 -14.97 -2.42
N VAL A 332 -24.62 -14.59 -2.60
CA VAL A 332 -25.75 -15.51 -2.39
C VAL A 332 -25.67 -16.70 -3.35
N SER A 333 -25.34 -16.47 -4.61
CA SER A 333 -25.19 -17.54 -5.61
C SER A 333 -24.02 -18.49 -5.34
N LEU A 334 -22.98 -18.05 -4.61
CA LEU A 334 -21.84 -18.90 -4.24
C LEU A 334 -22.11 -19.73 -2.97
N LEU A 335 -23.16 -19.41 -2.21
CA LEU A 335 -23.55 -20.13 -0.99
C LEU A 335 -24.51 -21.30 -1.27
N GLY A 336 -25.17 -21.33 -2.44
CA GLY A 336 -26.14 -22.35 -2.84
C GLY A 336 -25.82 -22.98 -4.19
#